data_AF-A0A524I1N3-F1
#
_entry.id   AF-A0A524I1N3-F1
#
_cell.length_a   1.000
_cell.length_b   1.000
_cell.length_c   1.000
_cell.angle_alpha   90.00
_cell.angle_beta   90.00
_cell.angle_gamma   90.00
#
_symmetry.space_group_name_H-M   'P 1'
#
loop_
_entity.id
_entity.type
_entity.pdbx_description
1 polymer ?
#
loop_
_entity_poly.entity_id
_entity_poly.type
_entity_poly.pdbx_seq_one_letter_code
_entity_poly.pdbx_strand_id
1 'polypeptide(L)'
;MKVPRYRWFLWAAFLAAALFFVVQMGFLPGGFKPAAPKGFELLDSLMRIIRNDYLEVRDPVQTAEGAYRGLVNSLDPLSAYLNKDLAAKYLALTGGETDPGVVILKRYASFPQVASVVEGS
;
A
#
# COMPACT_ATOMS: atom_id res chain seq x y z
N MET A 1 25.06 -47.90 38.42
CA MET A 1 26.19 -47.24 37.71
C MET A 1 26.30 -45.80 38.20
N LYS A 2 27.39 -45.39 38.86
CA LYS A 2 27.58 -44.01 39.32
C LYS A 2 27.86 -43.13 38.10
N VAL A 3 26.95 -42.22 37.77
CA VAL A 3 27.13 -41.28 36.65
C VAL A 3 28.37 -40.44 36.96
N PRO A 4 29.40 -40.44 36.09
CA PRO A 4 30.59 -39.66 36.31
C PRO A 4 30.26 -38.16 36.43
N ARG A 5 30.85 -37.48 37.42
CA ARG A 5 30.59 -36.05 37.71
C ARG A 5 30.82 -35.13 36.51
N TYR A 6 31.70 -35.49 35.58
CA TYR A 6 31.97 -34.70 34.36
C TYR A 6 30.76 -34.62 33.41
N ARG A 7 29.84 -35.59 33.44
CA ARG A 7 28.63 -35.57 32.59
C ARG A 7 27.67 -34.46 33.01
N TRP A 8 27.58 -34.16 34.30
CA TRP A 8 26.78 -33.04 34.81
C TRP A 8 27.33 -31.69 34.37
N PHE A 9 28.66 -31.53 34.35
CA PHE A 9 29.30 -30.34 33.81
C PHE A 9 29.03 -30.16 32.32
N LEU A 10 29.09 -31.24 31.54
CA LEU A 10 28.76 -31.19 30.10
C LEU A 10 27.30 -30.80 29.86
N TRP A 11 26.36 -31.33 30.65
CA TRP A 11 24.94 -30.95 30.56
C TRP A 11 24.71 -29.49 30.94
N ALA A 12 25.37 -29.00 32.00
CA ALA A 12 25.28 -27.59 32.39
C ALA A 12 25.85 -26.67 31.31
N ALA A 13 26.99 -27.02 30.72
CA ALA A 13 27.59 -26.28 29.61
C ALA A 13 26.69 -26.27 28.36
N PHE A 14 26.06 -27.40 28.04
CA PHE A 14 25.13 -27.51 26.92
C PHE A 14 23.87 -26.65 27.13
N LEU A 15 23.27 -26.70 28.32
CA LEU A 15 22.12 -25.86 28.68
C LEU A 15 22.47 -24.37 28.66
N ALA A 16 23.65 -23.99 29.15
CA ALA A 16 24.12 -22.60 29.10
C ALA A 16 24.31 -22.11 27.66
N ALA A 17 24.90 -22.94 26.79
CA ALA A 17 25.05 -22.62 25.38
C ALA A 17 23.71 -22.51 24.66
N ALA A 18 22.78 -23.45 24.91
CA ALA A 18 21.44 -23.41 24.33
C ALA A 18 20.68 -22.14 24.76
N LEU A 19 20.75 -21.77 26.05
CA LEU A 19 20.14 -20.56 26.56
C LEU A 19 20.76 -19.30 25.91
N PHE A 20 22.08 -19.27 25.78
CA PHE A 20 22.79 -18.19 25.10
C PHE A 20 22.30 -18.02 23.65
N PHE A 21 22.21 -19.10 22.88
CA PHE A 21 21.71 -19.05 21.50
C PHE A 21 20.24 -18.62 21.40
N VAL A 22 19.37 -19.08 22.30
CA VAL A 22 17.95 -18.67 22.33
C VAL A 22 17.81 -17.19 22.63
N VAL A 23 18.57 -16.66 23.60
CA VAL A 23 18.58 -15.23 23.91
C VAL A 23 19.13 -14.43 22.72
N GLN A 24 20.22 -14.89 22.11
CA GLN A 24 20.87 -14.15 21.03
C GLN A 24 20.08 -14.18 19.70
N MET A 25 19.29 -15.23 19.43
CA MET A 25 18.41 -15.28 18.25
C MET A 25 17.41 -14.10 18.18
N GLY A 26 17.03 -13.52 19.33
CA GLY A 26 16.19 -12.32 19.38
C GLY A 26 16.91 -11.02 19.00
N PHE A 27 18.25 -10.98 19.13
CA PHE A 27 19.07 -9.78 18.88
C PHE A 27 19.84 -9.82 17.55
N LEU A 28 19.87 -10.98 16.86
CA LEU A 28 20.55 -11.11 15.58
C LEU A 28 19.73 -10.44 14.45
N PRO A 29 20.34 -9.56 13.63
CA PRO A 29 19.68 -8.98 12.46
C PRO A 29 19.41 -10.09 11.43
N GLY A 30 18.16 -10.54 11.37
CA GLY A 30 17.75 -11.68 10.53
C GLY A 30 16.81 -12.69 11.22
N GLY A 31 16.54 -12.53 12.52
CA GLY A 31 15.51 -13.30 13.23
C GLY A 31 14.11 -13.14 12.62
N PHE A 32 13.17 -14.00 13.03
CA PHE A 32 11.78 -14.08 12.55
C PHE A 32 11.21 -12.70 12.18
N LYS A 33 11.22 -12.38 10.88
CA LYS A 33 10.56 -11.16 10.42
C LYS A 33 9.06 -11.41 10.56
N PRO A 34 8.32 -10.52 11.25
CA PRO A 34 6.87 -10.61 11.23
C PRO A 34 6.41 -10.62 9.77
N ALA A 35 5.34 -11.36 9.48
CA ALA A 35 4.78 -11.41 8.15
C ALA A 35 4.58 -9.97 7.63
N ALA A 36 4.98 -9.72 6.37
CA ALA A 36 4.80 -8.40 5.80
C ALA A 36 3.32 -8.00 5.93
N PRO A 37 3.02 -6.77 6.40
CA PRO A 37 1.65 -6.33 6.56
C PRO A 37 0.91 -6.45 5.22
N LYS A 38 -0.35 -6.87 5.28
CA LYS A 38 -1.20 -7.10 4.09
C LYS A 38 -2.47 -6.27 4.19
N GLY A 39 -3.05 -5.97 3.03
CA GLY A 39 -4.32 -5.24 2.95
C GLY A 39 -4.24 -3.88 3.64
N PHE A 40 -5.17 -3.61 4.57
CA PHE A 40 -5.28 -2.31 5.23
C PHE A 40 -4.14 -2.01 6.20
N GLU A 41 -3.49 -3.02 6.79
CA GLU A 41 -2.31 -2.79 7.65
C GLU A 41 -1.13 -2.22 6.85
N LEU A 42 -0.99 -2.68 5.60
CA LEU A 42 0.00 -2.15 4.67
C LEU A 42 -0.36 -0.72 4.28
N LEU A 43 -1.63 -0.46 3.98
CA LEU A 43 -2.10 0.87 3.64
C LEU A 43 -1.84 1.85 4.79
N ASP A 44 -2.20 1.50 6.03
CA ASP A 44 -1.96 2.36 7.21
C ASP A 44 -0.47 2.63 7.41
N SER A 45 0.36 1.59 7.26
CA SER A 45 1.82 1.73 7.33
C SER A 45 2.35 2.69 6.26
N LEU A 46 1.88 2.58 5.02
CA LEU A 46 2.27 3.46 3.92
C LEU A 46 1.79 4.91 4.16
N MET A 47 0.54 5.10 4.59
CA MET A 47 0.00 6.42 4.91
C MET A 47 0.80 7.10 6.03
N ARG A 48 1.21 6.34 7.05
CA ARG A 48 2.09 6.83 8.12
C ARG A 48 3.45 7.28 7.59
N ILE A 49 4.08 6.48 6.73
CA ILE A 49 5.38 6.82 6.13
C ILE A 49 5.26 8.06 5.24
N ILE A 50 4.23 8.14 4.39
CA ILE A 50 4.01 9.32 3.53
C ILE A 50 3.80 10.60 4.36
N ARG A 51 3.09 10.50 5.49
CA ARG A 51 2.85 11.66 6.35
C ARG A 51 4.11 12.12 7.09
N ASN A 52 4.94 11.17 7.55
CA ASN A 52 6.00 11.46 8.51
C ASN A 52 7.40 11.56 7.87
N ASP A 53 7.65 10.79 6.81
CA ASP A 53 9.00 10.55 6.28
C ASP A 53 9.17 11.09 4.84
N TYR A 54 8.11 11.67 4.26
CA TYR A 54 8.19 12.29 2.93
C TYR A 54 8.90 13.64 3.01
N LEU A 55 9.64 14.01 1.94
CA LEU A 55 10.44 15.23 1.89
C LEU A 55 9.60 16.50 2.14
N GLU A 56 8.34 16.47 1.73
CA GLU A 56 7.38 17.56 1.84
C GLU A 56 6.19 17.13 2.70
N VAL A 57 5.63 18.06 3.46
CA VAL A 57 4.39 17.83 4.19
C VAL A 57 3.24 17.67 3.19
N ARG A 58 2.59 16.50 3.23
CA ARG A 58 1.43 16.20 2.39
C ARG A 58 0.14 16.35 3.17
N ASP A 59 -0.88 16.89 2.51
CA ASP A 59 -2.25 16.93 3.04
C ASP A 59 -2.78 15.49 3.20
N PRO A 60 -3.15 15.07 4.42
CA PRO A 60 -3.67 13.73 4.67
C PRO A 60 -4.93 13.41 3.86
N VAL A 61 -5.79 14.42 3.62
CA VAL A 61 -7.04 14.24 2.88
C VAL A 61 -6.75 13.97 1.42
N GLN A 62 -5.89 14.78 0.80
CA GLN A 62 -5.47 14.56 -0.59
C GLN A 62 -4.75 13.23 -0.78
N THR A 63 -3.95 12.82 0.21
CA THR A 63 -3.25 11.53 0.18
C THR A 63 -4.25 10.37 0.20
N ALA A 64 -5.28 10.45 1.05
CA ALA A 64 -6.36 9.47 1.10
C ALA A 64 -7.20 9.44 -0.19
N GLU A 65 -7.56 10.61 -0.74
CA GLU A 65 -8.24 10.68 -2.04
C GLU A 65 -7.39 10.05 -3.16
N GLY A 66 -6.07 10.27 -3.14
CA GLY A 66 -5.14 9.64 -4.06
C GLY A 66 -5.15 8.12 -3.95
N ALA A 67 -5.19 7.59 -2.72
CA ALA A 67 -5.32 6.15 -2.47
C ALA A 67 -6.64 5.58 -3.01
N TYR A 68 -7.77 6.25 -2.78
CA TYR A 68 -9.06 5.84 -3.34
C TYR A 68 -9.08 5.86 -4.86
N ARG A 69 -8.52 6.91 -5.48
CA ARG A 69 -8.35 6.98 -6.94
C ARG A 69 -7.53 5.80 -7.46
N GLY A 70 -6.41 5.49 -6.81
CA GLY A 70 -5.56 4.35 -7.19
C GLY A 70 -6.30 3.01 -7.09
N LEU A 71 -7.03 2.79 -6.01
CA LEU A 71 -7.82 1.57 -5.79
C LEU A 71 -8.89 1.40 -6.88
N VAL A 72 -9.70 2.43 -7.13
CA VAL A 72 -10.81 2.34 -8.10
C VAL A 72 -10.30 2.19 -9.53
N ASN A 73 -9.28 2.97 -9.91
CA ASN A 73 -8.71 2.90 -11.26
C ASN A 73 -7.98 1.57 -11.55
N SER A 74 -7.65 0.78 -10.52
CA SER A 74 -7.05 -0.54 -10.69
C SER A 74 -8.06 -1.63 -11.06
N LEU A 75 -9.37 -1.38 -10.90
CA LEU A 75 -10.42 -2.34 -11.21
C LEU A 75 -10.59 -2.51 -12.73
N ASP A 76 -10.84 -1.41 -13.43
CA ASP A 76 -10.99 -1.36 -14.88
C ASP A 76 -10.91 0.11 -15.38
N PRO A 77 -10.73 0.36 -16.69
CA PRO A 77 -10.60 1.71 -17.24
C PRO A 77 -11.84 2.61 -17.16
N LEU A 78 -13.02 2.05 -16.91
CA LEU A 78 -14.29 2.79 -16.82
C LEU A 78 -14.70 3.07 -15.37
N SER A 79 -14.09 2.37 -14.42
CA SER A 79 -14.18 2.70 -13.00
C SER A 79 -13.33 3.92 -12.65
N ALA A 80 -13.96 4.95 -12.09
CA ALA A 80 -13.27 6.17 -11.67
C ALA A 80 -13.80 6.69 -10.33
N TYR A 81 -12.90 7.22 -9.50
CA TYR A 81 -13.26 7.94 -8.29
C TYR A 81 -13.51 9.42 -8.59
N LEU A 82 -14.71 9.91 -8.27
CA LEU A 82 -15.07 11.33 -8.32
C LEU A 82 -15.10 11.88 -6.89
N ASN A 83 -14.30 12.92 -6.63
CA ASN A 83 -14.44 13.67 -5.38
C ASN A 83 -15.70 14.55 -5.42
N LYS A 84 -16.03 15.18 -4.29
CA LYS A 84 -17.26 15.96 -4.14
C LYS A 84 -17.45 17.01 -5.24
N ASP A 85 -16.40 17.74 -5.58
CA ASP A 85 -16.47 18.82 -6.58
C ASP A 85 -16.65 18.28 -8.00
N LEU A 86 -15.95 17.20 -8.35
CA LEU A 86 -16.10 16.56 -9.66
C LEU A 86 -17.48 15.91 -9.81
N ALA A 87 -17.97 15.25 -8.76
CA ALA A 87 -19.31 14.67 -8.74
C ALA A 87 -20.39 15.76 -8.87
N ALA A 88 -20.26 16.88 -8.16
CA ALA A 88 -21.18 18.01 -8.25
C ALA A 88 -21.19 18.62 -9.67
N LYS A 89 -20.02 18.80 -10.28
CA LYS A 89 -19.91 19.27 -11.68
C LYS A 89 -20.58 18.32 -12.66
N TYR A 90 -20.36 17.02 -12.50
CA TYR A 90 -20.99 16.01 -13.35
C TYR A 90 -22.53 16.02 -13.22
N LEU A 91 -23.05 16.11 -11.99
CA LEU A 91 -24.49 16.17 -11.73
C LEU A 91 -25.14 17.48 -12.18
N ALA A 92 -24.36 18.55 -12.33
CA ALA A 92 -24.83 19.84 -12.82
C ALA A 92 -24.92 19.92 -14.35
N LEU A 93 -24.45 18.90 -15.09
CA LEU A 93 -24.57 18.86 -16.54
C LEU A 93 -26.04 18.80 -16.95
N THR A 94 -26.41 19.67 -17.90
CA THR A 94 -27.77 19.82 -18.42
C THR A 94 -27.97 19.12 -19.75
N GLY A 95 -26.89 18.71 -20.41
CA GLY A 95 -26.89 18.13 -21.75
C GLY A 95 -26.92 19.16 -22.88
N GLY A 96 -26.96 20.46 -22.54
CA GLY A 96 -26.90 21.57 -23.49
C GLY A 96 -25.51 22.19 -23.62
N GLU A 97 -24.51 21.67 -22.91
CA GLU A 97 -23.14 22.14 -22.97
C GLU A 97 -22.51 21.86 -24.34
N THR A 98 -21.68 22.80 -24.83
CA THR A 98 -20.92 22.60 -26.06
C THR A 98 -19.81 21.58 -25.82
N ASP A 99 -19.86 20.47 -26.55
CA ASP A 99 -18.84 19.41 -26.53
C ASP A 99 -17.93 19.52 -27.77
N PRO A 100 -16.62 19.23 -27.65
CA PRO A 100 -15.69 19.24 -28.79
C PRO A 100 -15.95 18.13 -29.83
N GLY A 101 -16.92 17.24 -29.62
CA GLY A 101 -17.25 16.16 -30.55
C GLY A 101 -16.24 15.02 -30.49
N VAL A 102 -15.58 14.81 -29.36
CA VAL A 102 -14.53 13.80 -29.22
C VAL A 102 -14.78 12.96 -27.98
N VAL A 103 -14.82 11.64 -28.15
CA VAL A 103 -14.92 10.70 -27.05
C VAL A 103 -13.52 10.38 -26.56
N ILE A 104 -13.25 10.69 -25.29
CA ILE A 104 -11.94 10.46 -24.66
C ILE A 104 -12.04 9.30 -23.68
N LEU A 105 -11.11 8.35 -23.80
CA LEU A 105 -10.89 7.29 -22.83
C LEU A 105 -9.54 7.50 -22.13
N LYS A 106 -9.53 7.49 -20.80
CA LYS A 106 -8.30 7.54 -20.01
C LYS A 106 -8.12 6.25 -19.23
N ARG A 107 -7.13 5.45 -19.59
CA ARG A 107 -6.75 4.26 -18.81
C ARG A 107 -5.87 4.69 -17.63
N TYR A 108 -5.86 3.88 -16.57
CA TYR A 108 -4.97 4.12 -15.44
C TYR A 108 -3.52 4.12 -15.89
N ALA A 109 -2.73 5.06 -15.36
CA ALA A 109 -1.32 5.26 -15.73
C ALA A 109 -1.05 5.46 -17.24
N SER A 110 -2.05 5.87 -18.03
CA SER A 110 -1.88 6.22 -19.44
C SER A 110 -2.24 7.67 -19.72
N PHE A 111 -1.76 8.17 -20.85
CA PHE A 111 -2.30 9.40 -21.43
C PHE A 111 -3.75 9.19 -21.88
N PRO A 112 -4.60 10.24 -21.84
CA PRO A 112 -5.92 10.20 -22.46
C PRO A 112 -5.81 9.89 -23.95
N GLN A 113 -6.70 9.03 -24.45
CA GLN A 113 -6.74 8.61 -25.84
C GLN A 113 -8.08 8.99 -26.45
N VAL A 114 -8.06 9.40 -27.72
CA VAL A 114 -9.29 9.60 -28.50
C VAL A 114 -9.84 8.22 -28.86
N ALA A 115 -10.99 7.89 -28.32
CA ALA A 115 -11.70 6.64 -28.61
C ALA A 115 -12.56 6.75 -29.87
N SER A 116 -13.15 7.92 -30.12
CA SER A 116 -13.96 8.21 -31.31
C SER A 116 -14.09 9.72 -31.52
N VAL A 117 -14.43 10.11 -32.74
CA VAL A 117 -14.92 11.45 -33.09
C VAL A 117 -16.41 11.34 -33.42
N VAL A 118 -17.20 12.34 -33.07
CA VAL A 118 -18.63 12.42 -33.38
C VAL A 118 -18.78 12.90 -34.83
N GLU A 119 -19.63 12.26 -35.61
CA GLU A 119 -19.82 12.64 -37.01
C GLU A 119 -20.45 14.04 -37.12
N GLY A 120 -19.84 14.92 -37.92
CA GLY A 120 -20.33 16.27 -38.17
C GLY A 120 -20.05 17.31 -37.08
N SER A 121 -19.19 16.98 -36.10
CA SER A 121 -18.64 17.92 -35.11
C SER A 121 -17.50 18.78 -35.65
#